data_AF-A0A7I8LNA1-F1
#
_entry.id   AF-A0A7I8LNA1-F1
#
_cell.length_a   1.000
_cell.length_b   1.000
_cell.length_c   1.000
_cell.angle_alpha   90.00
_cell.angle_beta   90.00
_cell.angle_gamma   90.00
#
_symmetry.space_group_name_H-M   'P 1'
#
loop_
_entity.id
_entity.type
_entity.pdbx_description
1 polymer ?
#
loop_
_entity_poly.entity_id
_entity_poly.type
_entity_poly.pdbx_seq_one_letter_code
_entity_poly.pdbx_strand_id
1 'polypeptide(L)'
;MPPLESFRLTKEAAKHRVKDNVLIVTFGNYAFMDFILTWVKHLTDVNVSNLLVGNVTFYYPLCLPIRILPQRIRGNELKELKVAFFYLTGAMDIKLLEALYWTGIPVYDMGSHMKTIDVGWGSPEFHKMGREKVFLINSLLPFGYELLVCDTDMVWLKNPLPYLARFPEADILTSSDELVPSVTDDSLDDWTHVNGAFNIGIFHWRPTDSAMKLAKEWKDLLLANDKIWDQNGFNELVRKVYGPGVKGKKDLVYTFDGKLKLGVLPASIFCSGHTYFVQAQYQQLRLQPYAVHTTFQFGGTGGKRHRLREAMLFYDPPEYYDTPGGFLSFKPRIPKSLLLDGPHTIQSHFSLVNYQMKQIRTALAIASLLKRTLVMPPLWCRLDRIWFGHPGVLPGTLTRQPFLCPLDHVFEVNTMLENSSEEDFGPGIDFREYSFFDNPMLPEGVKSSWLEVKLREEEGSRNCSAGNQCKPGVVSLPKNSSEEMLVQLLSPHSGVKVIEFSSMQDAFRGFSSEARSLPPIHGRAIHARDPPPTVRERRFRKRVKRYVGIWCCRENLKVGHIFYDMYWDEKPGWKPEPPRTEEDHPP
;
A
#
# COMPACT_ATOMS: atom_id res chain seq x y z
N MET A 1 -7.90 30.21 12.41
CA MET A 1 -6.85 30.14 11.37
C MET A 1 -6.58 31.57 10.89
N PRO A 2 -5.31 31.96 10.63
CA PRO A 2 -4.97 33.21 9.95
C PRO A 2 -5.64 33.35 8.56
N PRO A 3 -5.64 34.56 7.95
CA PRO A 3 -6.10 34.75 6.57
C PRO A 3 -5.30 33.90 5.56
N LEU A 4 -5.92 33.49 4.45
CA LEU A 4 -5.29 32.61 3.44
C LEU A 4 -3.99 33.19 2.88
N GLU A 5 -3.89 34.52 2.78
CA GLU A 5 -2.70 35.22 2.30
C GLU A 5 -1.46 34.94 3.15
N SER A 6 -1.64 34.62 4.44
CA SER A 6 -0.55 34.28 5.35
C SER A 6 0.04 32.87 5.11
N PHE A 7 -0.65 32.04 4.33
CA PHE A 7 -0.21 30.70 3.92
C PHE A 7 0.49 30.70 2.57
N ARG A 8 0.74 31.86 1.96
CA ARG A 8 1.48 31.93 0.69
C ARG A 8 2.92 31.50 0.89
N LEU A 9 3.44 30.77 -0.09
CA LEU A 9 4.83 30.36 -0.13
C LEU A 9 5.74 31.56 -0.38
N THR A 10 6.57 31.92 0.61
CA THR A 10 7.57 32.99 0.50
C THR A 10 8.97 32.45 0.79
N LYS A 11 10.00 33.19 0.35
CA LYS A 11 11.40 32.84 0.63
C LYS A 11 11.69 32.87 2.13
N GLU A 12 11.06 33.79 2.86
CA GLU A 12 11.14 33.94 4.30
C GLU A 12 10.51 32.72 5.00
N ALA A 13 9.32 32.29 4.57
CA ALA A 13 8.66 31.11 5.10
C ALA A 13 9.50 29.84 4.87
N ALA A 14 10.07 29.69 3.67
CA ALA A 14 10.97 28.58 3.35
C ALA A 14 12.24 28.62 4.20
N LYS A 15 12.86 29.79 4.40
CA LYS A 15 14.10 29.96 5.19
C LYS A 15 14.00 29.38 6.61
N HIS A 16 12.83 29.50 7.25
CA HIS A 16 12.62 28.97 8.59
C HIS A 16 12.56 27.43 8.66
N ARG A 17 12.53 26.75 7.51
CA ARG A 17 12.35 25.29 7.38
C ARG A 17 13.54 24.59 6.73
N VAL A 18 14.46 25.35 6.14
CA VAL A 18 15.68 24.82 5.52
C VAL A 18 16.65 24.30 6.58
N LYS A 19 17.24 23.13 6.34
CA LYS A 19 18.34 22.58 7.13
C LYS A 19 19.45 22.16 6.19
N ASP A 20 20.70 22.52 6.52
CA ASP A 20 21.87 22.16 5.71
C ASP A 20 21.73 22.57 4.23
N ASN A 21 21.08 23.71 3.98
CA ASN A 21 20.71 24.24 2.67
C ASN A 21 19.71 23.39 1.86
N VAL A 22 19.08 22.38 2.47
CA VAL A 22 18.06 21.53 1.85
C VAL A 22 16.67 21.84 2.41
N LEU A 23 15.69 21.95 1.52
CA LEU A 23 14.27 22.01 1.83
C LEU A 23 13.59 20.73 1.36
N ILE A 24 12.98 19.98 2.27
CA ILE A 24 12.21 18.77 1.95
C ILE A 24 10.75 19.15 1.76
N VAL A 25 10.15 18.72 0.65
CA VAL A 25 8.82 19.18 0.25
C VAL A 25 7.98 18.01 -0.23
N THR A 26 6.73 17.98 0.25
CA THR A 26 5.68 17.08 -0.25
C THR A 26 4.42 17.89 -0.49
N PHE A 27 3.46 17.34 -1.23
CA PHE A 27 2.21 18.02 -1.56
C PHE A 27 1.06 17.02 -1.73
N GLY A 28 -0.17 17.43 -1.43
CA GLY A 28 -1.33 16.55 -1.62
C GLY A 28 -2.65 17.28 -1.45
N ASN A 29 -3.73 16.52 -1.58
CA ASN A 29 -5.09 16.95 -1.23
C ASN A 29 -5.59 16.21 0.01
N TYR A 30 -6.77 16.57 0.50
CA TYR A 30 -7.34 16.01 1.73
C TYR A 30 -7.48 14.47 1.72
N ALA A 31 -7.62 13.85 0.54
CA ALA A 31 -7.73 12.40 0.42
C ALA A 31 -6.43 11.66 0.82
N PHE A 32 -5.29 12.35 0.81
CA PHE A 32 -3.98 11.84 1.22
C PHE A 32 -3.55 12.32 2.61
N MET A 33 -4.46 12.84 3.44
CA MET A 33 -4.13 13.32 4.79
C MET A 33 -3.44 12.25 5.64
N ASP A 34 -3.92 11.02 5.61
CA ASP A 34 -3.36 9.87 6.33
C ASP A 34 -1.95 9.48 5.83
N PHE A 35 -1.72 9.57 4.52
CA PHE A 35 -0.39 9.42 3.92
C PHE A 35 0.57 10.54 4.37
N ILE A 36 0.11 11.80 4.39
CA ILE A 36 0.91 12.93 4.88
C ILE A 36 1.28 12.75 6.35
N LEU A 37 0.33 12.34 7.19
CA LEU A 37 0.60 12.05 8.61
C LEU A 37 1.62 10.93 8.79
N THR A 38 1.49 9.86 8.00
CA THR A 38 2.46 8.76 7.96
C THR A 38 3.84 9.25 7.54
N TRP A 39 3.93 10.03 6.45
CA TRP A 39 5.18 10.60 5.94
C TRP A 39 5.88 11.51 6.97
N VAL A 40 5.11 12.40 7.61
CA VAL A 40 5.59 13.28 8.69
C VAL A 40 6.14 12.47 9.86
N LYS A 41 5.42 11.43 10.28
CA LYS A 41 5.86 10.55 11.36
C LYS A 41 7.20 9.89 11.03
N HIS A 42 7.34 9.32 9.84
CA HIS A 42 8.57 8.68 9.39
C HIS A 42 9.76 9.65 9.39
N LEU A 43 9.60 10.85 8.83
CA LEU A 43 10.66 11.87 8.86
C LEU A 43 11.05 12.25 10.30
N THR A 44 10.06 12.37 11.19
CA THR A 44 10.29 12.66 12.60
C THR A 44 11.10 11.54 13.26
N ASP A 45 10.72 10.28 13.02
CA ASP A 45 11.39 9.10 13.59
C ASP A 45 12.84 8.96 13.09
N VAL A 46 13.16 9.45 11.88
CA VAL A 46 14.53 9.47 11.33
C VAL A 46 15.30 10.77 11.63
N ASN A 47 14.84 11.58 12.58
CA ASN A 47 15.45 12.85 13.00
C ASN A 47 15.57 13.91 11.89
N VAL A 48 14.63 13.89 10.94
CA VAL A 48 14.42 14.93 9.93
C VAL A 48 13.33 15.89 10.41
N SER A 49 13.45 16.27 11.69
CA SER A 49 12.69 17.31 12.39
C SER A 49 13.58 17.78 13.54
N ASN A 50 13.98 19.06 13.64
CA ASN A 50 14.63 19.54 14.87
C ASN A 50 13.58 20.26 15.71
N LEU A 51 13.80 20.20 17.01
CA LEU A 51 13.23 21.13 17.96
C LEU A 51 14.12 22.39 17.92
N LEU A 52 13.57 23.51 17.46
CA LEU A 52 14.20 24.82 17.60
C LEU A 52 13.28 25.66 18.46
N VAL A 53 13.61 25.68 19.75
CA VAL A 53 12.84 26.32 20.81
C VAL A 53 12.94 27.85 20.72
N GLY A 54 11.80 28.55 20.72
CA GLY A 54 11.76 30.00 20.90
C GLY A 54 10.48 30.72 20.48
N ASN A 55 9.46 30.76 21.34
CA ASN A 55 8.39 31.77 21.52
C ASN A 55 7.34 32.09 20.41
N VAL A 56 6.16 31.43 20.43
CA VAL A 56 4.80 31.99 20.19
C VAL A 56 3.79 30.91 20.64
N THR A 57 3.08 31.22 21.71
CA THR A 57 2.02 30.46 22.39
C THR A 57 0.76 30.29 21.52
N PHE A 58 0.22 29.07 21.38
CA PHE A 58 -1.23 28.85 21.32
C PHE A 58 -1.60 27.48 21.92
N TYR A 59 -2.48 27.53 22.92
CA TYR A 59 -3.10 26.40 23.61
C TYR A 59 -4.11 25.69 22.70
N TYR A 60 -4.00 24.37 22.52
CA TYR A 60 -5.12 23.41 22.53
C TYR A 60 -4.57 21.97 22.58
N PRO A 61 -4.96 21.11 23.55
CA PRO A 61 -4.51 19.74 23.63
C PRO A 61 -5.50 18.82 22.89
N LEU A 62 -5.23 18.51 21.62
CA LEU A 62 -5.85 17.38 20.93
C LEU A 62 -4.75 16.57 20.22
N CYS A 63 -4.22 15.62 20.98
CA CYS A 63 -3.77 14.30 20.55
C CYS A 63 -2.83 14.18 19.34
N LEU A 64 -1.52 14.28 19.62
CA LEU A 64 -0.51 13.38 19.08
C LEU A 64 0.22 12.78 20.28
N PRO A 65 0.19 11.46 20.54
CA PRO A 65 1.04 10.87 21.57
C PRO A 65 2.45 10.70 20.99
N ILE A 66 3.15 11.80 20.73
CA ILE A 66 4.61 11.78 20.60
C ILE A 66 5.13 11.62 22.03
N ARG A 67 5.25 10.38 22.50
CA ARG A 67 5.93 10.05 23.76
C ARG A 67 7.42 10.38 23.60
N ILE A 68 7.81 11.61 23.90
CA ILE A 68 9.20 11.92 24.23
C ILE A 68 9.41 11.44 25.68
N LEU A 69 10.39 10.55 25.87
CA LEU A 69 10.76 9.93 27.15
C LEU A 69 10.87 10.95 28.30
N PRO A 70 10.43 10.63 29.54
CA PRO A 70 10.53 11.56 30.65
C PRO A 70 11.92 11.48 31.29
N GLN A 71 12.82 12.41 30.94
CA GLN A 71 13.88 12.79 31.87
C GLN A 71 13.33 13.79 32.88
N ARG A 72 13.45 13.40 34.15
CA ARG A 72 12.92 14.05 35.35
C ARG A 72 13.60 15.40 35.59
N ILE A 73 13.00 16.50 35.15
CA ILE A 73 13.39 17.86 35.55
C ILE A 73 12.52 18.29 36.74
N ARG A 74 13.17 18.56 37.88
CA ARG A 74 12.52 19.05 39.11
C ARG A 74 12.27 20.56 39.00
N GLY A 75 11.07 20.98 39.38
CA GLY A 75 10.71 22.28 40.00
C GLY A 75 11.28 23.57 39.44
N ASN A 76 10.38 24.40 38.86
CA ASN A 76 10.47 25.86 38.69
C ASN A 76 11.24 26.48 37.51
N GLU A 77 11.53 25.76 36.43
CA GLU A 77 11.87 26.38 35.14
C GLU A 77 11.14 25.70 33.95
N LEU A 78 9.88 26.08 33.71
CA LEU A 78 9.20 25.81 32.45
C LEU A 78 9.60 26.89 31.43
N LYS A 79 10.72 26.71 30.74
CA LYS A 79 11.03 27.47 29.52
C LYS A 79 10.32 26.80 28.33
N GLU A 80 9.57 27.61 27.60
CA GLU A 80 8.81 27.35 26.37
C GLU A 80 9.53 26.37 25.43
N LEU A 81 8.82 25.47 24.74
CA LEU A 81 9.37 24.55 23.74
C LEU A 81 8.70 24.84 22.38
N LYS A 82 9.45 25.32 21.37
CA LYS A 82 9.00 25.35 19.97
C LYS A 82 9.54 24.14 19.21
N VAL A 83 8.67 23.55 18.40
CA VAL A 83 8.98 22.48 17.45
C VAL A 83 9.17 23.10 16.06
N ALA A 84 10.31 22.87 15.40
CA ALA A 84 10.62 23.41 14.08
C ALA A 84 10.80 22.27 13.06
N PHE A 85 9.70 21.86 12.44
CA PHE A 85 9.73 20.90 11.34
C PHE A 85 10.56 21.41 10.14
N PHE A 86 11.30 20.52 9.49
CA PHE A 86 12.23 20.80 8.37
C PHE A 86 11.70 20.46 6.98
N TYR A 87 10.38 20.39 6.90
CA TYR A 87 9.69 20.08 5.69
C TYR A 87 8.54 21.04 5.52
N LEU A 88 8.04 21.09 4.29
CA LEU A 88 6.89 21.89 3.92
C LEU A 88 5.86 20.99 3.22
N THR A 89 4.60 21.08 3.64
CA THR A 89 3.49 20.39 2.98
C THR A 89 2.67 21.38 2.16
N GLY A 90 2.57 21.15 0.85
CA GLY A 90 1.67 21.90 -0.02
C GLY A 90 0.25 21.37 0.07
N ALA A 91 -0.68 22.22 0.52
CA ALA A 91 -2.11 21.91 0.48
C ALA A 91 -2.70 22.33 -0.86
N MET A 92 -3.23 21.37 -1.60
CA MET A 92 -3.90 21.60 -2.88
C MET A 92 -5.36 22.03 -2.74
N ASP A 93 -5.91 21.94 -1.53
CA ASP A 93 -7.28 22.34 -1.18
C ASP A 93 -7.34 22.91 0.25
N ILE A 94 -8.36 23.74 0.51
CA ILE A 94 -8.52 24.45 1.79
C ILE A 94 -8.83 23.51 2.95
N LYS A 95 -9.51 22.38 2.70
CA LYS A 95 -9.83 21.42 3.76
C LYS A 95 -8.57 20.76 4.30
N LEU A 96 -7.62 20.42 3.43
CA LEU A 96 -6.30 19.95 3.84
C LEU A 96 -5.50 21.05 4.55
N LEU A 97 -5.52 22.28 4.03
CA LEU A 97 -4.84 23.42 4.66
C LEU A 97 -5.27 23.59 6.11
N GLU A 98 -6.59 23.66 6.35
CA GLU A 98 -7.16 23.79 7.68
C GLU A 98 -6.78 22.60 8.58
N ALA A 99 -6.92 21.38 8.08
CA ALA A 99 -6.64 20.18 8.85
C ALA A 99 -5.16 20.11 9.28
N LEU A 100 -4.22 20.36 8.37
CA LEU A 100 -2.78 20.37 8.68
C LEU A 100 -2.41 21.49 9.63
N TYR A 101 -2.97 22.69 9.44
CA TYR A 101 -2.77 23.83 10.34
C TYR A 101 -3.18 23.48 11.78
N TRP A 102 -4.39 22.92 11.96
CA TRP A 102 -4.88 22.55 13.29
C TRP A 102 -4.14 21.36 13.90
N THR A 103 -3.51 20.51 13.08
CA THR A 103 -2.66 19.41 13.53
C THR A 103 -1.22 19.86 13.85
N GLY A 104 -0.88 21.14 13.58
CA GLY A 104 0.44 21.70 13.83
C GLY A 104 1.49 21.34 12.77
N ILE A 105 1.08 20.85 11.60
CA ILE A 105 1.97 20.49 10.50
C ILE A 105 2.23 21.74 9.64
N PRO A 106 3.49 22.09 9.30
CA PRO A 106 3.78 23.22 8.43
C PRO A 106 3.15 23.03 7.06
N VAL A 107 2.27 23.96 6.71
CA VAL A 107 1.49 23.90 5.49
C VAL A 107 1.48 25.26 4.81
N TYR A 108 1.47 25.25 3.48
CA TYR A 108 1.24 26.43 2.66
C TYR A 108 0.11 26.14 1.67
N ASP A 109 -0.60 27.20 1.27
CA ASP A 109 -1.65 27.11 0.26
C ASP A 109 -1.00 27.11 -1.13
N MET A 110 -1.24 26.06 -1.92
CA MET A 110 -0.79 25.98 -3.30
C MET A 110 -1.66 26.81 -4.26
N GLY A 111 -2.87 27.20 -3.85
CA GLY A 111 -3.84 27.93 -4.69
C GLY A 111 -4.45 27.09 -5.82
N SER A 112 -4.25 25.77 -5.81
CA SER A 112 -4.64 24.87 -6.90
C SER A 112 -6.13 24.53 -6.94
N HIS A 113 -6.84 24.74 -5.82
CA HIS A 113 -8.27 24.45 -5.60
C HIS A 113 -8.70 23.06 -6.13
N MET A 114 -7.92 22.02 -5.80
CA MET A 114 -8.17 20.66 -6.25
C MET A 114 -9.37 20.02 -5.53
N LYS A 115 -9.91 18.96 -6.13
CA LYS A 115 -10.95 18.14 -5.48
C LYS A 115 -10.36 17.48 -4.22
N THR A 116 -11.20 17.29 -3.20
CA THR A 116 -10.85 16.66 -1.92
C THR A 116 -10.94 15.13 -1.93
N ILE A 117 -11.09 14.54 -3.12
CA ILE A 117 -11.19 13.09 -3.36
C ILE A 117 -9.93 12.59 -4.08
N ASP A 118 -9.67 11.29 -3.99
CA ASP A 118 -8.70 10.64 -4.86
C ASP A 118 -9.19 10.68 -6.31
N VAL A 119 -8.36 11.21 -7.21
CA VAL A 119 -8.70 11.41 -8.62
C VAL A 119 -8.32 10.22 -9.51
N GLY A 120 -7.67 9.20 -8.95
CA GLY A 120 -7.27 7.98 -9.66
C GLY A 120 -6.09 8.19 -10.61
N TRP A 121 -5.26 7.16 -10.76
CA TRP A 121 -4.07 7.21 -11.62
C TRP A 121 -4.45 7.38 -13.10
N GLY A 122 -3.73 8.25 -13.81
CA GLY A 122 -3.89 8.48 -15.25
C GLY A 122 -5.09 9.33 -15.68
N SER A 123 -5.89 9.86 -14.75
CA SER A 123 -7.01 10.75 -15.06
C SER A 123 -6.56 12.16 -15.46
N PRO A 124 -7.41 12.97 -16.15
CA PRO A 124 -7.09 14.37 -16.45
C PRO A 124 -6.77 15.19 -15.20
N GLU A 125 -7.48 14.95 -14.10
CA GLU A 125 -7.21 15.60 -12.82
C GLU A 125 -5.91 15.11 -12.16
N PHE A 126 -5.52 13.84 -12.35
CA PHE A 126 -4.20 13.35 -11.94
C PHE A 126 -3.08 14.06 -12.71
N HIS A 127 -3.22 14.25 -14.02
CA HIS A 127 -2.27 15.06 -14.79
C HIS A 127 -2.22 16.51 -14.30
N LYS A 128 -3.37 17.09 -13.90
CA LYS A 128 -3.40 18.42 -13.26
C LYS A 128 -2.61 18.43 -11.95
N MET A 129 -2.79 17.41 -11.09
CA MET A 129 -2.06 17.28 -9.83
C MET A 129 -0.54 17.19 -10.04
N GLY A 130 -0.10 16.40 -11.02
CA GLY A 130 1.32 16.28 -11.36
C GLY A 130 1.95 17.62 -11.79
N ARG A 131 1.20 18.47 -12.50
CA ARG A 131 1.70 19.81 -12.89
C ARG A 131 2.00 20.74 -11.72
N GLU A 132 1.24 20.62 -10.63
CA GLU A 132 1.45 21.43 -9.42
C GLU A 132 2.83 21.17 -8.79
N LYS A 133 3.35 19.93 -8.88
CA LYS A 133 4.73 19.59 -8.49
C LYS A 133 5.75 20.43 -9.28
N VAL A 134 5.56 20.53 -10.59
CA VAL A 134 6.47 21.25 -11.49
C VAL A 134 6.41 22.76 -11.24
N PHE A 135 5.22 23.29 -10.97
CA PHE A 135 5.05 24.69 -10.55
C PHE A 135 5.76 24.96 -9.23
N LEU A 136 5.60 24.07 -8.25
CA LEU A 136 6.25 24.17 -6.95
C LEU A 136 7.79 24.19 -7.07
N ILE A 137 8.37 23.29 -7.86
CA ILE A 137 9.81 23.28 -8.15
C ILE A 137 10.24 24.62 -8.76
N ASN A 138 9.51 25.10 -9.77
CA ASN A 138 9.81 26.39 -10.42
C ASN A 138 9.73 27.60 -9.47
N SER A 139 8.85 27.55 -8.47
CA SER A 139 8.71 28.62 -7.47
C SER A 139 9.80 28.58 -6.41
N LEU A 140 10.20 27.38 -5.97
CA LEU A 140 11.15 27.20 -4.88
C LEU A 140 12.62 27.23 -5.30
N LEU A 141 12.95 26.70 -6.48
CA LEU A 141 14.34 26.58 -6.93
C LEU A 141 15.05 27.96 -7.01
N PRO A 142 14.39 29.05 -7.45
CA PRO A 142 14.95 30.41 -7.41
C PRO A 142 15.23 30.96 -6.01
N PHE A 143 14.74 30.32 -4.93
CA PHE A 143 15.08 30.75 -3.57
C PHE A 143 16.54 30.47 -3.21
N GLY A 144 17.21 29.59 -3.97
CA GLY A 144 18.64 29.27 -3.81
C GLY A 144 18.92 28.12 -2.83
N TYR A 145 17.88 27.37 -2.43
CA TYR A 145 18.02 26.16 -1.62
C TYR A 145 18.03 24.91 -2.51
N GLU A 146 18.66 23.84 -2.04
CA GLU A 146 18.44 22.52 -2.60
C GLU A 146 17.04 22.02 -2.24
N LEU A 147 16.37 21.33 -3.14
CA LEU A 147 15.01 20.83 -2.93
C LEU A 147 15.01 19.31 -2.98
N LEU A 148 14.47 18.66 -1.96
CA LEU A 148 14.12 17.24 -2.00
C LEU A 148 12.60 17.14 -2.10
N VAL A 149 12.10 16.89 -3.30
CA VAL A 149 10.68 16.76 -3.60
C VAL A 149 10.26 15.30 -3.52
N CYS A 150 9.17 15.04 -2.81
CA CYS A 150 8.62 13.71 -2.62
C CYS A 150 7.12 13.69 -2.92
N ASP A 151 6.64 12.57 -3.47
CA ASP A 151 5.21 12.28 -3.48
C ASP A 151 4.74 11.93 -2.05
N THR A 152 3.45 12.07 -1.77
CA THR A 152 2.90 11.79 -0.42
C THR A 152 2.77 10.31 -0.12
N ASP A 153 2.76 9.46 -1.14
CA ASP A 153 2.60 8.02 -1.06
C ASP A 153 3.93 7.26 -1.05
N MET A 154 4.99 7.91 -0.54
CA MET A 154 6.25 7.29 -0.15
C MET A 154 6.50 7.45 1.35
N VAL A 155 7.38 6.63 1.92
CA VAL A 155 7.80 6.71 3.33
C VAL A 155 9.32 6.67 3.47
N TRP A 156 9.85 7.38 4.46
CA TRP A 156 11.28 7.44 4.78
C TRP A 156 11.65 6.45 5.89
N LEU A 157 12.65 5.61 5.65
CA LEU A 157 13.14 4.63 6.63
C LEU A 157 14.50 5.03 7.23
N LYS A 158 15.21 5.95 6.57
CA LYS A 158 16.48 6.51 7.02
C LYS A 158 16.59 7.96 6.59
N ASN A 159 17.32 8.78 7.34
CA ASN A 159 17.60 10.18 6.98
C ASN A 159 18.35 10.23 5.62
N PRO A 160 17.76 10.82 4.56
CA PRO A 160 18.36 10.84 3.23
C PRO A 160 19.47 11.87 3.05
N LEU A 161 19.53 12.92 3.89
CA LEU A 161 20.43 14.05 3.67
C LEU A 161 21.92 13.65 3.61
N PRO A 162 22.44 12.78 4.52
CA PRO A 162 23.82 12.33 4.43
C PRO A 162 24.13 11.54 3.16
N TYR A 163 23.14 10.81 2.60
CA TYR A 163 23.32 10.07 1.36
C TYR A 163 23.42 11.03 0.17
N LEU A 164 22.48 11.98 0.06
CA LEU A 164 22.46 12.97 -1.03
C LEU A 164 23.73 13.84 -1.04
N ALA A 165 24.28 14.14 0.13
CA ALA A 165 25.51 14.91 0.28
C ALA A 165 26.78 14.20 -0.27
N ARG A 166 26.73 12.89 -0.53
CA ARG A 166 27.85 12.14 -1.16
C ARG A 166 28.10 12.56 -2.62
N PHE A 167 27.12 13.19 -3.25
CA PHE A 167 27.14 13.52 -4.68
C PHE A 167 26.96 15.03 -4.92
N PRO A 168 27.87 15.89 -4.43
CA PRO A 168 27.71 17.35 -4.52
C PRO A 168 27.76 17.87 -5.96
N GLU A 169 28.34 17.12 -6.89
CA GLU A 169 28.45 17.52 -8.30
C GLU A 169 27.20 17.24 -9.14
N ALA A 170 26.24 16.44 -8.64
CA ALA A 170 24.99 16.19 -9.35
C ALA A 170 24.11 17.45 -9.32
N ASP A 171 23.58 17.88 -10.45
CA ASP A 171 22.54 18.91 -10.47
C ASP A 171 21.22 18.35 -9.94
N ILE A 172 20.99 17.06 -10.25
CA ILE A 172 19.76 16.35 -9.95
C ILE A 172 20.07 14.90 -9.55
N LEU A 173 19.38 14.39 -8.53
CA LEU A 173 19.31 12.96 -8.22
C LEU A 173 17.86 12.47 -8.28
N THR A 174 17.59 11.41 -9.05
CA THR A 174 16.24 10.87 -9.27
C THR A 174 16.14 9.41 -8.88
N SER A 175 15.02 9.00 -8.27
CA SER A 175 14.61 7.59 -8.26
C SER A 175 14.33 7.07 -9.69
N SER A 176 14.23 5.75 -9.84
CA SER A 176 13.88 5.08 -11.09
C SER A 176 12.79 4.03 -10.86
N ASP A 177 12.06 3.70 -11.92
CA ASP A 177 11.17 2.53 -12.00
C ASP A 177 11.95 1.29 -12.51
N GLU A 178 13.27 1.25 -12.28
CA GLU A 178 14.12 0.12 -12.61
C GLU A 178 13.85 -1.05 -11.64
N LEU A 179 13.81 -2.27 -12.17
CA LEU A 179 13.49 -3.47 -11.40
C LEU A 179 14.68 -4.42 -11.27
N VAL A 180 15.67 -4.29 -12.16
CA VAL A 180 16.91 -5.07 -12.13
C VAL A 180 17.99 -4.23 -11.44
N PRO A 181 18.56 -4.68 -10.32
CA PRO A 181 19.59 -3.90 -9.63
C PRO A 181 20.83 -3.80 -10.53
N SER A 182 21.22 -2.58 -10.86
CA SER A 182 22.45 -2.33 -11.63
C SER A 182 23.70 -2.38 -10.75
N VAL A 183 23.52 -2.14 -9.45
CA VAL A 183 24.55 -2.17 -8.41
C VAL A 183 24.08 -3.01 -7.23
N THR A 184 25.03 -3.53 -6.45
CA THR A 184 24.76 -4.41 -5.30
C THR A 184 25.12 -3.79 -3.95
N ASP A 185 25.66 -2.57 -3.97
CA ASP A 185 26.02 -1.77 -2.80
C ASP A 185 25.13 -0.50 -2.73
N ASP A 186 25.61 0.54 -2.06
CA ASP A 186 24.90 1.81 -1.88
C ASP A 186 25.41 2.93 -2.81
N SER A 187 26.05 2.60 -3.94
CA SER A 187 26.37 3.56 -5.00
C SER A 187 25.12 4.00 -5.75
N LEU A 188 25.21 5.06 -6.56
CA LEU A 188 24.18 5.35 -7.54
C LEU A 188 24.05 4.19 -8.54
N ASP A 189 22.85 4.03 -9.10
CA ASP A 189 22.63 3.07 -10.18
C ASP A 189 23.50 3.44 -11.40
N ASP A 190 24.00 2.41 -12.09
CA ASP A 190 24.70 2.58 -13.35
C ASP A 190 23.71 3.03 -14.43
N TRP A 191 23.77 4.32 -14.74
CA TRP A 191 22.90 4.98 -15.71
C TRP A 191 22.92 4.35 -17.11
N THR A 192 23.94 3.55 -17.45
CA THR A 192 24.02 2.79 -18.71
C THR A 192 23.17 1.52 -18.72
N HIS A 193 22.83 1.01 -17.53
CA HIS A 193 22.04 -0.19 -17.32
C HIS A 193 20.61 0.10 -16.84
N VAL A 194 20.29 1.35 -16.49
CA VAL A 194 18.94 1.79 -16.14
C VAL A 194 18.10 1.95 -17.42
N ASN A 195 17.19 1.02 -17.64
CA ASN A 195 16.26 1.00 -18.77
C ASN A 195 14.85 1.47 -18.36
N GLY A 196 14.53 1.42 -17.06
CA GLY A 196 13.30 1.95 -16.49
C GLY A 196 13.13 3.45 -16.71
N ALA A 197 11.91 3.95 -16.51
CA ALA A 197 11.67 5.38 -16.46
C ALA A 197 12.34 5.99 -15.23
N PHE A 198 12.84 7.23 -15.35
CA PHE A 198 13.19 8.00 -14.17
C PHE A 198 11.90 8.36 -13.43
N ASN A 199 11.80 7.92 -12.19
CA ASN A 199 10.66 8.15 -11.33
C ASN A 199 10.83 9.48 -10.61
N ILE A 200 9.81 10.35 -10.69
CA ILE A 200 9.84 11.71 -10.13
C ILE A 200 9.14 11.81 -8.76
N GLY A 201 8.99 10.69 -8.05
CA GLY A 201 8.39 10.64 -6.72
C GLY A 201 9.40 10.76 -5.57
N ILE A 202 10.69 10.56 -5.82
CA ILE A 202 11.78 10.94 -4.91
C ILE A 202 12.85 11.65 -5.73
N PHE A 203 12.94 12.96 -5.56
CA PHE A 203 13.63 13.78 -6.54
C PHE A 203 14.35 14.98 -5.92
N HIS A 204 15.68 14.98 -5.99
CA HIS A 204 16.53 16.03 -5.42
C HIS A 204 17.05 16.97 -6.51
N TRP A 205 16.97 18.27 -6.24
CA TRP A 205 17.35 19.35 -7.14
C TRP A 205 18.32 20.31 -6.47
N ARG A 206 19.40 20.65 -7.16
CA ARG A 206 20.26 21.78 -6.80
C ARG A 206 19.89 23.01 -7.64
N PRO A 207 19.96 24.24 -7.10
CA PRO A 207 19.57 25.46 -7.79
C PRO A 207 20.68 25.93 -8.76
N THR A 208 21.12 25.06 -9.67
CA THR A 208 22.09 25.40 -10.71
C THR A 208 21.39 25.98 -11.93
N ASP A 209 22.12 26.74 -12.76
CA ASP A 209 21.55 27.33 -13.98
C ASP A 209 20.95 26.28 -14.91
N SER A 210 21.58 25.11 -15.02
CA SER A 210 21.09 24.01 -15.86
C SER A 210 19.82 23.38 -15.29
N ALA A 211 19.76 23.16 -13.98
CA ALA A 211 18.56 22.67 -13.30
C ALA A 211 17.39 23.66 -13.41
N MET A 212 17.63 24.95 -13.17
CA MET A 212 16.59 25.99 -13.32
C MET A 212 16.08 26.09 -14.76
N LYS A 213 16.97 25.96 -15.75
CA LYS A 213 16.59 25.92 -17.16
C LYS A 213 15.71 24.70 -17.48
N LEU A 214 16.09 23.51 -17.02
CA LEU A 214 15.28 22.31 -17.20
C LEU A 214 13.91 22.44 -16.53
N ALA A 215 13.85 22.93 -15.28
CA ALA A 215 12.60 23.12 -14.57
C ALA A 215 11.66 24.07 -15.34
N LYS A 216 12.20 25.15 -15.93
CA LYS A 216 11.44 26.07 -16.76
C LYS A 216 10.93 25.41 -18.04
N GLU A 217 11.78 24.72 -18.80
CA GLU A 217 11.37 24.03 -20.03
C GLU A 217 10.34 22.93 -19.77
N TRP A 218 10.48 22.22 -18.63
CA TRP A 218 9.51 21.21 -18.21
C TRP A 218 8.14 21.83 -17.90
N LYS A 219 8.12 22.95 -17.19
CA LYS A 219 6.89 23.71 -16.95
C LYS A 219 6.25 24.16 -18.26
N ASP A 220 7.04 24.76 -19.15
CA ASP A 220 6.54 25.29 -20.43
C ASP A 220 5.98 24.16 -21.32
N LEU A 221 6.62 22.98 -21.32
CA LEU A 221 6.13 21.78 -22.00
C LEU A 221 4.75 21.33 -21.49
N LEU A 222 4.58 21.26 -20.16
CA LEU A 222 3.32 20.83 -19.55
C LEU A 222 2.19 21.87 -19.66
N LEU A 223 2.54 23.16 -19.75
CA LEU A 223 1.58 24.22 -20.05
C LEU A 223 1.14 24.20 -21.51
N ALA A 224 2.03 23.82 -22.43
CA ALA A 224 1.73 23.73 -23.85
C ALA A 224 0.82 22.54 -24.20
N ASN A 225 0.88 21.45 -23.42
CA ASN A 225 0.05 20.27 -23.65
C ASN A 225 -0.34 19.58 -22.33
N ASP A 226 -1.61 19.74 -21.96
CA ASP A 226 -2.18 19.24 -20.71
C ASP A 226 -2.37 17.71 -20.67
N LYS A 227 -2.17 17.02 -21.80
CA LYS A 227 -2.20 15.56 -21.91
C LYS A 227 -0.86 14.90 -21.59
N ILE A 228 0.23 15.66 -21.57
CA ILE A 228 1.54 15.11 -21.22
C ILE A 228 1.55 14.83 -19.72
N TRP A 229 1.83 13.58 -19.36
CA TRP A 229 2.10 13.20 -17.98
C TRP A 229 3.46 13.78 -17.55
N ASP A 230 3.52 14.38 -16.36
CA ASP A 230 4.70 15.08 -15.83
C ASP A 230 5.97 14.20 -15.84
N GLN A 231 5.87 12.94 -15.40
CA GLN A 231 6.97 11.98 -15.46
C GLN A 231 7.47 11.74 -16.88
N ASN A 232 6.56 11.58 -17.85
CA ASN A 232 6.93 11.38 -19.25
C ASN A 232 7.59 12.62 -19.84
N GLY A 233 7.06 13.81 -19.57
CA GLY A 233 7.64 15.07 -20.01
C GLY A 233 9.06 15.28 -19.45
N PHE A 234 9.28 14.93 -18.17
CA PHE A 234 10.61 14.97 -17.58
C PHE A 234 11.57 14.01 -18.29
N ASN A 235 11.18 12.74 -18.45
CA ASN A 235 11.98 11.71 -19.11
C ASN A 235 12.32 12.10 -20.56
N GLU A 236 11.37 12.67 -21.31
CA GLU A 236 11.60 13.16 -22.67
C GLU A 236 12.67 14.26 -22.69
N LEU A 237 12.56 15.25 -21.80
CA LEU A 237 13.51 16.37 -21.75
C LEU A 237 14.91 15.91 -21.35
N VAL A 238 15.05 15.11 -20.30
CA VAL A 238 16.38 14.65 -19.86
C VAL A 238 17.04 13.71 -20.85
N ARG A 239 16.26 12.99 -21.67
CA ARG A 239 16.80 12.08 -22.70
C ARG A 239 17.10 12.75 -24.04
N LYS A 240 16.79 14.04 -24.23
CA LYS A 240 17.18 14.81 -25.45
C LYS A 240 18.68 14.70 -25.75
N VAL A 241 19.49 14.81 -24.70
CA VAL A 241 20.91 14.47 -24.69
C VAL A 241 21.09 13.48 -23.55
N TYR A 242 21.78 12.37 -23.78
CA TYR A 242 22.03 11.39 -22.72
C TYR A 242 23.40 10.75 -22.94
N GLY A 243 24.37 11.18 -22.14
CA GLY A 243 25.78 10.86 -22.33
C GLY A 243 26.58 12.05 -22.89
N PRO A 244 27.92 11.98 -22.80
CA PRO A 244 28.71 10.93 -22.15
C PRO A 244 28.61 10.98 -20.62
N GLY A 245 29.20 9.99 -19.94
CA GLY A 245 29.40 10.01 -18.49
C GLY A 245 30.27 11.20 -18.08
N VAL A 246 30.05 11.71 -16.86
CA VAL A 246 30.84 12.83 -16.32
C VAL A 246 32.26 12.36 -16.02
N LYS A 247 33.27 13.05 -16.56
CA LYS A 247 34.68 12.65 -16.44
C LYS A 247 35.09 12.52 -14.97
N GLY A 248 35.60 11.34 -14.60
CA GLY A 248 36.02 11.03 -13.22
C GLY A 248 34.89 10.69 -12.25
N LYS A 249 33.63 10.65 -12.73
CA LYS A 249 32.42 10.33 -11.95
C LYS A 249 31.58 9.33 -12.73
N LYS A 250 31.91 8.05 -12.60
CA LYS A 250 31.29 6.95 -13.37
C LYS A 250 29.76 6.89 -13.23
N ASP A 251 29.24 7.28 -12.07
CA ASP A 251 27.83 7.14 -11.74
C ASP A 251 26.99 8.41 -12.05
N LEU A 252 27.56 9.39 -12.77
CA LEU A 252 26.87 10.59 -13.23
C LEU A 252 26.92 10.71 -14.75
N VAL A 253 25.86 11.25 -15.34
CA VAL A 253 25.71 11.41 -16.80
C VAL A 253 25.32 12.83 -17.18
N TYR A 254 25.85 13.33 -18.31
CA TYR A 254 25.38 14.58 -18.89
C TYR A 254 24.06 14.38 -19.64
N THR A 255 23.05 15.20 -19.33
CA THR A 255 21.69 15.05 -19.85
C THR A 255 21.10 16.36 -20.37
N PHE A 256 19.88 16.31 -20.91
CA PHE A 256 19.06 17.47 -21.32
C PHE A 256 19.68 18.34 -22.42
N ASP A 257 20.59 19.25 -22.06
CA ASP A 257 21.31 20.15 -22.97
C ASP A 257 22.82 19.88 -23.00
N GLY A 258 23.25 18.73 -22.46
CA GLY A 258 24.64 18.32 -22.37
C GLY A 258 25.43 19.01 -21.25
N LYS A 259 24.77 19.79 -20.39
CA LYS A 259 25.38 20.44 -19.23
C LYS A 259 24.86 19.92 -17.90
N LEU A 260 23.58 19.53 -17.85
CA LEU A 260 22.96 18.98 -16.64
C LEU A 260 23.61 17.66 -16.25
N LYS A 261 23.99 17.50 -14.98
CA LYS A 261 24.54 16.27 -14.43
C LYS A 261 23.46 15.54 -13.64
N LEU A 262 23.06 14.38 -14.13
CA LEU A 262 22.06 13.52 -13.51
C LEU A 262 22.73 12.33 -12.81
N GLY A 263 22.25 11.98 -11.62
CA GLY A 263 22.52 10.71 -10.95
C GLY A 263 21.22 9.95 -10.66
N VAL A 264 21.29 8.62 -10.66
CA VAL A 264 20.12 7.75 -10.43
C VAL A 264 20.25 7.09 -9.06
N LEU A 265 19.28 7.35 -8.18
CA LEU A 265 19.22 6.72 -6.87
C LEU A 265 18.96 5.22 -7.03
N PRO A 266 19.73 4.35 -6.36
CA PRO A 266 19.64 2.91 -6.56
C PRO A 266 18.30 2.35 -6.08
N ALA A 267 17.61 1.63 -6.97
CA ALA A 267 16.29 1.04 -6.68
C ALA A 267 16.30 0.03 -5.51
N SER A 268 17.48 -0.49 -5.15
CA SER A 268 17.66 -1.42 -4.04
C SER A 268 17.50 -0.78 -2.65
N ILE A 269 17.67 0.54 -2.52
CA ILE A 269 17.55 1.27 -1.24
C ILE A 269 16.65 2.53 -1.32
N PHE A 270 16.40 3.07 -2.52
CA PHE A 270 15.31 4.03 -2.77
C PHE A 270 14.22 3.27 -3.51
N CYS A 271 13.53 2.41 -2.77
CA CYS A 271 12.77 1.32 -3.34
C CYS A 271 11.45 1.78 -3.96
N SER A 272 11.14 1.26 -5.14
CA SER A 272 9.77 1.13 -5.62
C SER A 272 9.01 0.06 -4.82
N GLY A 273 7.69 -0.02 -5.02
CA GLY A 273 6.90 -1.06 -4.37
C GLY A 273 7.26 -2.47 -4.80
N HIS A 274 7.66 -2.65 -6.06
CA HIS A 274 8.08 -3.96 -6.54
C HIS A 274 9.40 -4.39 -5.90
N THR A 275 10.40 -3.51 -5.89
CA THR A 275 11.72 -3.79 -5.33
C THR A 275 11.70 -3.97 -3.80
N TYR A 276 10.79 -3.31 -3.09
CA TYR A 276 10.61 -3.46 -1.64
C TYR A 276 9.71 -4.65 -1.26
N PHE A 277 8.47 -4.70 -1.77
CA PHE A 277 7.45 -5.64 -1.28
C PHE A 277 7.47 -7.00 -1.99
N VAL A 278 7.88 -7.06 -3.26
CA VAL A 278 7.87 -8.31 -4.07
C VAL A 278 9.25 -8.95 -4.07
N GLN A 279 10.27 -8.17 -4.44
CA GLN A 279 11.65 -8.66 -4.50
C GLN A 279 12.35 -8.66 -3.15
N ALA A 280 11.98 -7.74 -2.24
CA ALA A 280 12.74 -7.47 -1.02
C ALA A 280 14.24 -7.32 -1.29
N GLN A 281 14.62 -6.56 -2.33
CA GLN A 281 16.00 -6.47 -2.82
C GLN A 281 16.98 -6.10 -1.71
N TYR A 282 16.61 -5.13 -0.87
CA TYR A 282 17.42 -4.71 0.28
C TYR A 282 17.79 -5.88 1.21
N GLN A 283 16.88 -6.83 1.45
CA GLN A 283 17.17 -8.01 2.28
C GLN A 283 18.15 -8.96 1.59
N GLN A 284 17.99 -9.14 0.28
CA GLN A 284 18.82 -10.05 -0.50
C GLN A 284 20.25 -9.52 -0.68
N LEU A 285 20.38 -8.20 -0.84
CA LEU A 285 21.64 -7.48 -0.96
C LEU A 285 22.23 -7.06 0.40
N ARG A 286 21.52 -7.33 1.50
CA ARG A 286 21.92 -6.96 2.88
C ARG A 286 22.13 -5.45 3.06
N LEU A 287 21.31 -4.66 2.38
CA LEU A 287 21.29 -3.21 2.44
C LEU A 287 20.20 -2.70 3.39
N GLN A 288 20.31 -1.43 3.75
CA GLN A 288 19.30 -0.73 4.54
C GLN A 288 18.60 0.30 3.65
N PRO A 289 17.28 0.17 3.43
CA PRO A 289 16.54 1.08 2.57
C PRO A 289 16.43 2.46 3.21
N TYR A 290 16.50 3.50 2.37
CA TYR A 290 16.24 4.89 2.74
C TYR A 290 14.78 5.25 2.59
N ALA A 291 14.12 4.73 1.56
CA ALA A 291 12.75 5.08 1.21
C ALA A 291 12.02 3.93 0.55
N VAL A 292 10.69 3.97 0.66
CA VAL A 292 9.78 3.10 -0.07
C VAL A 292 8.72 3.97 -0.72
N HIS A 293 8.68 4.00 -2.05
CA HIS A 293 7.65 4.65 -2.83
C HIS A 293 6.60 3.63 -3.26
N THR A 294 5.32 3.92 -3.04
CA THR A 294 4.24 3.01 -3.44
C THR A 294 3.88 3.12 -4.92
N THR A 295 4.89 2.84 -5.78
CA THR A 295 4.75 2.49 -7.20
C THR A 295 4.79 0.98 -7.41
N PHE A 296 4.20 0.48 -8.50
CA PHE A 296 4.02 -0.97 -8.73
C PHE A 296 3.00 -1.68 -7.80
N GLN A 297 1.98 -0.97 -7.31
CA GLN A 297 0.86 -1.52 -6.53
C GLN A 297 -0.45 -1.48 -7.31
N PHE A 298 -1.33 -2.43 -7.00
CA PHE A 298 -2.68 -2.53 -7.53
C PHE A 298 -3.68 -1.97 -6.51
N GLY A 299 -4.93 -1.75 -6.92
CA GLY A 299 -6.00 -1.29 -6.02
C GLY A 299 -5.92 0.19 -5.61
N GLY A 300 -5.22 1.04 -6.39
CA GLY A 300 -5.16 2.49 -6.16
C GLY A 300 -4.70 2.88 -4.76
N THR A 301 -5.22 3.97 -4.22
CA THR A 301 -4.86 4.46 -2.87
C THR A 301 -5.20 3.46 -1.76
N GLY A 302 -6.28 2.67 -1.92
CA GLY A 302 -6.64 1.60 -0.99
C GLY A 302 -5.57 0.52 -0.90
N GLY A 303 -5.07 0.07 -2.05
CA GLY A 303 -4.00 -0.92 -2.15
C GLY A 303 -2.64 -0.39 -1.69
N LYS A 304 -2.28 0.86 -2.04
CA LYS A 304 -1.05 1.51 -1.53
C LYS A 304 -1.03 1.55 0.00
N ARG A 305 -2.14 1.96 0.61
CA ARG A 305 -2.30 1.98 2.07
C ARG A 305 -2.16 0.59 2.66
N HIS A 306 -2.83 -0.40 2.07
CA HIS A 306 -2.74 -1.78 2.52
C HIS A 306 -1.30 -2.33 2.41
N ARG A 307 -0.57 -1.97 1.37
CA ARG A 307 0.82 -2.40 1.17
C ARG A 307 1.76 -1.86 2.25
N LEU A 308 1.59 -0.59 2.61
CA LEU A 308 2.32 0.00 3.73
C LEU A 308 1.94 -0.65 5.05
N ARG A 309 0.66 -1.00 5.27
CA ARG A 309 0.21 -1.74 6.46
C ARG A 309 0.80 -3.14 6.54
N GLU A 310 0.84 -3.89 5.43
CA GLU A 310 1.48 -5.22 5.35
C GLU A 310 2.94 -5.18 5.82
N ALA A 311 3.66 -4.11 5.49
CA ALA A 311 5.03 -3.90 5.96
C ALA A 311 5.15 -3.17 7.32
N MET A 312 4.04 -2.88 8.00
CA MET A 312 3.96 -2.10 9.25
C MET A 312 4.56 -0.69 9.14
N LEU A 313 4.50 -0.11 7.94
CA LEU A 313 5.00 1.24 7.62
C LEU A 313 3.90 2.29 7.57
N PHE A 314 2.62 1.93 7.70
CA PHE A 314 1.52 2.90 7.74
C PHE A 314 1.16 3.27 9.18
N TYR A 315 0.83 4.54 9.42
CA TYR A 315 0.39 4.99 10.74
C TYR A 315 -1.14 5.06 10.80
N ASP A 316 -1.73 4.14 11.55
CA ASP A 316 -3.17 4.08 11.78
C ASP A 316 -3.57 4.61 13.16
N PRO A 317 -4.79 5.14 13.31
CA PRO A 317 -5.30 5.59 14.60
C PRO A 317 -5.62 4.38 15.51
N PRO A 318 -5.69 4.57 16.85
CA PRO A 318 -5.88 3.47 17.79
C PRO A 318 -7.09 2.57 17.52
N GLU A 319 -8.19 3.14 16.99
CA GLU A 319 -9.44 2.42 16.67
C GLU A 319 -9.24 1.38 15.56
N TYR A 320 -8.20 1.52 14.75
CA TYR A 320 -7.85 0.52 13.74
C TYR A 320 -7.47 -0.83 14.36
N TYR A 321 -6.80 -0.76 15.52
CA TYR A 321 -6.20 -1.89 16.22
C TYR A 321 -7.12 -2.56 17.26
N ASP A 322 -8.24 -1.93 17.62
CA ASP A 322 -9.25 -2.52 18.50
C ASP A 322 -10.67 -2.27 17.95
N THR A 323 -11.13 -3.18 17.09
CA THR A 323 -12.48 -3.07 16.50
C THR A 323 -13.55 -3.61 17.45
N PRO A 324 -14.76 -3.01 17.50
CA PRO A 324 -15.81 -3.42 18.44
C PRO A 324 -16.22 -4.89 18.35
N GLY A 325 -16.24 -5.48 17.15
CA GLY A 325 -16.57 -6.90 16.93
C GLY A 325 -15.41 -7.87 17.18
N GLY A 326 -14.18 -7.35 17.35
CA GLY A 326 -12.97 -8.14 17.39
C GLY A 326 -12.61 -8.78 16.05
N PHE A 327 -11.63 -9.67 16.12
CA PHE A 327 -10.94 -10.24 14.97
C PHE A 327 -11.23 -11.73 14.83
N LEU A 328 -11.19 -12.19 13.58
CA LEU A 328 -11.16 -13.59 13.21
C LEU A 328 -9.88 -13.85 12.42
N SER A 329 -9.17 -14.92 12.76
CA SER A 329 -7.96 -15.36 12.06
C SER A 329 -7.96 -16.87 11.91
N PHE A 330 -7.01 -17.41 11.14
CA PHE A 330 -6.81 -18.84 11.04
C PHE A 330 -5.37 -19.19 10.70
N LYS A 331 -4.97 -20.42 11.00
CA LYS A 331 -3.65 -20.96 10.66
C LYS A 331 -3.67 -21.48 9.21
N PRO A 332 -3.03 -20.80 8.24
CA PRO A 332 -2.98 -21.31 6.88
C PRO A 332 -2.10 -22.56 6.83
N ARG A 333 -2.65 -23.69 6.39
CA ARG A 333 -1.90 -24.93 6.19
C ARG A 333 -1.81 -25.24 4.71
N ILE A 334 -0.71 -24.82 4.09
CA ILE A 334 -0.45 -25.10 2.66
C ILE A 334 0.39 -26.38 2.56
N PRO A 335 -0.05 -27.41 1.82
CA PRO A 335 0.76 -28.58 1.52
C PRO A 335 2.11 -28.18 0.91
N LYS A 336 3.20 -28.74 1.44
CA LYS A 336 4.55 -28.46 0.92
C LYS A 336 4.67 -28.73 -0.58
N SER A 337 3.95 -29.72 -1.09
CA SER A 337 3.93 -30.05 -2.52
C SER A 337 3.39 -28.91 -3.38
N LEU A 338 2.38 -28.17 -2.91
CA LEU A 338 1.86 -26.98 -3.62
C LEU A 338 2.83 -25.80 -3.58
N LEU A 339 3.75 -25.75 -2.61
CA LEU A 339 4.75 -24.68 -2.51
C LEU A 339 6.05 -25.01 -3.25
N LEU A 340 6.57 -26.22 -3.11
CA LEU A 340 7.96 -26.55 -3.43
C LEU A 340 8.13 -27.54 -4.58
N ASP A 341 7.10 -28.34 -4.91
CA ASP A 341 7.26 -29.38 -5.92
C ASP A 341 7.00 -28.84 -7.32
N GLY A 342 7.75 -29.36 -8.29
CA GLY A 342 7.53 -29.15 -9.73
C GLY A 342 7.86 -27.74 -10.24
N PRO A 343 7.76 -27.53 -11.56
CA PRO A 343 8.06 -26.24 -12.17
C PRO A 343 7.02 -25.18 -11.78
N HIS A 344 7.46 -23.91 -11.76
CA HIS A 344 6.61 -22.76 -11.51
C HIS A 344 5.91 -22.31 -12.79
N THR A 345 4.80 -22.97 -13.10
CA THR A 345 3.94 -22.69 -14.25
C THR A 345 2.65 -21.97 -13.83
N ILE A 346 1.91 -21.44 -14.80
CA ILE A 346 0.56 -20.87 -14.60
C ILE A 346 -0.33 -21.87 -13.86
N GLN A 347 -0.32 -23.14 -14.27
CA GLN A 347 -1.14 -24.18 -13.63
C GLN A 347 -0.75 -24.35 -12.16
N SER A 348 0.55 -24.48 -11.86
CA SER A 348 1.00 -24.63 -10.47
C SER A 348 0.73 -23.39 -9.61
N HIS A 349 0.81 -22.19 -10.21
CA HIS A 349 0.48 -20.92 -9.54
C HIS A 349 -0.98 -20.90 -9.13
N PHE A 350 -1.89 -21.15 -10.07
CA PHE A 350 -3.31 -21.16 -9.78
C PHE A 350 -3.70 -22.29 -8.85
N SER A 351 -3.08 -23.49 -8.93
CA SER A 351 -3.30 -24.54 -7.93
C SER A 351 -2.96 -24.07 -6.50
N LEU A 352 -1.84 -23.36 -6.32
CA LEU A 352 -1.43 -22.81 -5.03
C LEU A 352 -2.36 -21.68 -4.54
N VAL A 353 -2.68 -20.70 -5.39
CA VAL A 353 -3.54 -19.57 -5.03
C VAL A 353 -4.97 -20.03 -4.78
N ASN A 354 -5.53 -20.88 -5.63
CA ASN A 354 -6.88 -21.43 -5.49
C ASN A 354 -7.08 -22.19 -4.17
N TYR A 355 -6.05 -22.93 -3.73
CA TYR A 355 -6.06 -23.64 -2.46
C TYR A 355 -6.16 -22.69 -1.26
N GLN A 356 -5.44 -21.57 -1.28
CA GLN A 356 -5.49 -20.54 -0.24
C GLN A 356 -6.80 -19.75 -0.31
N MET A 357 -7.22 -19.37 -1.51
CA MET A 357 -8.45 -18.60 -1.75
C MET A 357 -9.70 -19.35 -1.28
N LYS A 358 -9.77 -20.67 -1.43
CA LYS A 358 -10.88 -21.47 -0.88
C LYS A 358 -10.99 -21.36 0.65
N GLN A 359 -9.85 -21.34 1.34
CA GLN A 359 -9.81 -21.15 2.80
C GLN A 359 -10.21 -19.73 3.20
N ILE A 360 -9.73 -18.72 2.47
CA ILE A 360 -10.09 -17.31 2.68
C ILE A 360 -11.59 -17.09 2.43
N ARG A 361 -12.17 -17.72 1.40
CA ARG A 361 -13.62 -17.69 1.14
C ARG A 361 -14.43 -18.16 2.35
N THR A 362 -14.03 -19.29 2.94
CA THR A 362 -14.64 -19.82 4.15
C THR A 362 -14.47 -18.85 5.33
N ALA A 363 -13.27 -18.29 5.51
CA ALA A 363 -12.99 -17.32 6.56
C ALA A 363 -13.85 -16.06 6.43
N LEU A 364 -14.01 -15.52 5.21
CA LEU A 364 -14.88 -14.39 4.91
C LEU A 364 -16.34 -14.69 5.26
N ALA A 365 -16.82 -15.90 4.95
CA ALA A 365 -18.17 -16.31 5.29
C ALA A 365 -18.39 -16.34 6.81
N ILE A 366 -17.48 -16.96 7.56
CA ILE A 366 -17.57 -17.03 9.03
C ILE A 366 -17.40 -15.64 9.67
N ALA A 367 -16.47 -14.82 9.17
CA ALA A 367 -16.29 -13.44 9.62
C ALA A 367 -17.59 -12.62 9.44
N SER A 368 -18.27 -12.78 8.30
CA SER A 368 -19.57 -12.19 8.02
C SER A 368 -20.67 -12.71 8.96
N LEU A 369 -20.67 -14.01 9.30
CA LEU A 369 -21.63 -14.58 10.26
C LEU A 369 -21.46 -14.00 11.67
N LEU A 370 -20.22 -13.89 12.13
CA LEU A 370 -19.86 -13.48 13.50
C LEU A 370 -19.69 -11.97 13.65
N LYS A 371 -19.81 -11.20 12.56
CA LYS A 371 -19.54 -9.74 12.51
C LYS A 371 -18.15 -9.39 13.03
N ARG A 372 -17.15 -10.16 12.61
CA ARG A 372 -15.73 -9.97 12.99
C ARG A 372 -14.91 -9.48 11.82
N THR A 373 -13.88 -8.71 12.11
CA THR A 373 -12.88 -8.29 11.11
C THR A 373 -11.96 -9.47 10.80
N LEU A 374 -11.84 -9.84 9.53
CA LEU A 374 -10.94 -10.93 9.11
C LEU A 374 -9.49 -10.42 9.03
N VAL A 375 -8.58 -11.02 9.80
CA VAL A 375 -7.14 -10.86 9.55
C VAL A 375 -6.75 -11.84 8.45
N MET A 376 -6.37 -11.29 7.29
CA MET A 376 -6.02 -12.08 6.11
C MET A 376 -4.77 -12.94 6.39
N PRO A 377 -4.67 -14.17 5.89
CA PRO A 377 -3.46 -14.96 6.05
C PRO A 377 -2.33 -14.42 5.14
N PRO A 378 -1.06 -14.74 5.45
CA PRO A 378 0.03 -14.60 4.49
C PRO A 378 -0.29 -15.37 3.20
N LEU A 379 -0.13 -14.73 2.04
CA LEU A 379 -0.47 -15.28 0.74
C LEU A 379 0.78 -15.68 -0.04
N TRP A 380 0.83 -16.91 -0.54
CA TRP A 380 1.96 -17.40 -1.32
C TRP A 380 1.63 -17.47 -2.81
N CYS A 381 2.51 -16.91 -3.63
CA CYS A 381 2.41 -16.96 -5.08
C CYS A 381 3.67 -17.59 -5.70
N ARG A 382 3.48 -18.31 -6.82
CA ARG A 382 4.60 -18.82 -7.63
C ARG A 382 5.02 -17.86 -8.72
N LEU A 383 4.16 -16.92 -9.12
CA LEU A 383 4.38 -16.01 -10.24
C LEU A 383 4.00 -14.60 -9.81
N ASP A 384 4.69 -13.63 -10.38
CA ASP A 384 4.50 -12.19 -10.15
C ASP A 384 3.20 -11.67 -10.80
N ARG A 385 2.74 -10.48 -10.44
CA ARG A 385 1.65 -9.76 -11.11
C ARG A 385 2.19 -8.40 -11.57
N ILE A 386 2.16 -8.13 -12.86
CA ILE A 386 2.46 -6.81 -13.45
C ILE A 386 1.32 -6.34 -14.37
N TRP A 387 1.42 -5.26 -15.16
CA TRP A 387 0.33 -4.78 -16.02
C TRP A 387 0.39 -5.23 -17.49
N PHE A 388 1.47 -5.93 -17.87
CA PHE A 388 1.70 -6.41 -19.23
C PHE A 388 2.09 -7.89 -19.24
N GLY A 389 2.06 -8.53 -20.40
CA GLY A 389 2.40 -9.95 -20.53
C GLY A 389 3.86 -10.24 -20.15
N HIS A 390 4.06 -11.28 -19.34
CA HIS A 390 5.38 -11.59 -18.76
C HIS A 390 5.56 -13.10 -18.55
N PRO A 391 6.80 -13.61 -18.44
CA PRO A 391 7.07 -15.05 -18.33
C PRO A 391 6.84 -15.60 -16.90
N GLY A 392 5.99 -14.94 -16.10
CA GLY A 392 5.75 -15.27 -14.70
C GLY A 392 6.63 -14.51 -13.72
N VAL A 393 7.93 -14.36 -13.98
CA VAL A 393 8.85 -13.46 -13.25
C VAL A 393 9.71 -12.72 -14.27
N LEU A 394 9.93 -11.42 -14.08
CA LEU A 394 10.72 -10.63 -15.02
C LEU A 394 12.19 -11.05 -15.01
N PRO A 395 12.81 -11.28 -16.18
CA PRO A 395 14.23 -11.60 -16.29
C PRO A 395 15.12 -10.55 -15.61
N GLY A 396 16.15 -11.00 -14.89
CA GLY A 396 17.11 -10.13 -14.18
C GLY A 396 16.65 -9.65 -12.80
N THR A 397 15.35 -9.72 -12.49
CA THR A 397 14.87 -9.36 -11.15
C THR A 397 15.31 -10.38 -10.09
N LEU A 398 15.33 -9.95 -8.83
CA LEU A 398 15.65 -10.82 -7.69
C LEU A 398 14.41 -11.52 -7.12
N THR A 399 13.27 -11.54 -7.83
CA THR A 399 12.03 -12.14 -7.35
C THR A 399 12.22 -13.63 -7.08
N ARG A 400 12.09 -14.05 -5.82
CA ARG A 400 12.13 -15.46 -5.43
C ARG A 400 10.82 -16.15 -5.80
N GLN A 401 10.85 -17.46 -6.02
CA GLN A 401 9.64 -18.25 -6.20
C GLN A 401 9.71 -19.53 -5.34
N PRO A 402 8.62 -19.93 -4.67
CA PRO A 402 7.47 -19.09 -4.38
C PRO A 402 7.87 -17.91 -3.46
N PHE A 403 7.07 -16.86 -3.44
CA PHE A 403 7.27 -15.71 -2.57
C PHE A 403 5.98 -15.40 -1.82
N LEU A 404 6.12 -14.69 -0.70
CA LEU A 404 5.01 -14.07 0.00
C LEU A 404 4.52 -12.92 -0.88
N CYS A 405 3.41 -13.13 -1.59
CA CYS A 405 2.86 -12.12 -2.45
C CYS A 405 1.95 -11.17 -1.66
N PRO A 406 2.01 -9.87 -1.97
CA PRO A 406 1.06 -8.89 -1.46
C PRO A 406 -0.39 -9.28 -1.74
N LEU A 407 -1.31 -8.89 -0.84
CA LEU A 407 -2.72 -9.26 -0.97
C LEU A 407 -3.33 -8.84 -2.31
N ASP A 408 -2.96 -7.66 -2.80
CA ASP A 408 -3.42 -7.08 -4.06
C ASP A 408 -2.82 -7.75 -5.32
N HIS A 409 -2.02 -8.81 -5.18
CA HIS A 409 -1.67 -9.69 -6.30
C HIS A 409 -2.80 -10.67 -6.66
N VAL A 410 -3.75 -10.89 -5.75
CA VAL A 410 -4.87 -11.83 -5.93
C VAL A 410 -6.22 -11.18 -5.68
N PHE A 411 -6.30 -10.27 -4.71
CA PHE A 411 -7.55 -9.63 -4.31
C PHE A 411 -7.63 -8.16 -4.75
N GLU A 412 -8.81 -7.71 -5.16
CA GLU A 412 -9.07 -6.30 -5.49
C GLU A 412 -9.35 -5.51 -4.21
N VAL A 413 -8.27 -5.11 -3.53
CA VAL A 413 -8.29 -4.45 -2.21
C VAL A 413 -9.17 -3.19 -2.20
N ASN A 414 -9.17 -2.39 -3.26
CA ASN A 414 -10.07 -1.25 -3.42
C ASN A 414 -11.54 -1.68 -3.34
N THR A 415 -11.91 -2.73 -4.06
CA THR A 415 -13.29 -3.25 -4.07
C THR A 415 -13.68 -3.91 -2.75
N MET A 416 -12.72 -4.50 -2.03
CA MET A 416 -12.94 -4.99 -0.67
C MET A 416 -13.23 -3.86 0.33
N LEU A 417 -12.62 -2.68 0.13
CA LEU A 417 -12.81 -1.50 0.97
C LEU A 417 -14.06 -0.66 0.60
N GLU A 418 -14.66 -0.91 -0.57
CA GLU A 418 -15.85 -0.18 -1.03
C GLU A 418 -17.08 -0.48 -0.14
N ASN A 419 -17.77 0.59 0.28
CA ASN A 419 -19.04 0.47 0.96
C ASN A 419 -20.16 0.12 -0.03
N SER A 420 -20.34 -1.18 -0.28
CA SER A 420 -21.35 -1.73 -1.18
C SER A 420 -22.70 -1.96 -0.49
N SER A 421 -23.80 -1.74 -1.20
CA SER A 421 -25.19 -1.96 -0.75
C SER A 421 -25.38 -3.28 0.00
N GLU A 422 -25.85 -3.22 1.25
CA GLU A 422 -26.15 -4.43 2.02
C GLU A 422 -27.34 -5.22 1.44
N GLU A 423 -28.24 -4.53 0.73
CA GLU A 423 -29.39 -5.16 0.09
C GLU A 423 -28.98 -6.08 -1.08
N ASP A 424 -27.90 -5.72 -1.79
CA ASP A 424 -27.41 -6.48 -2.94
C ASP A 424 -26.27 -7.44 -2.58
N PHE A 425 -25.41 -7.02 -1.65
CA PHE A 425 -24.14 -7.68 -1.35
C PHE A 425 -24.07 -8.23 0.07
N GLY A 426 -25.11 -8.05 0.89
CA GLY A 426 -25.12 -8.48 2.29
C GLY A 426 -24.23 -7.58 3.17
N PRO A 427 -24.05 -7.91 4.45
CA PRO A 427 -23.25 -7.09 5.36
C PRO A 427 -21.81 -6.92 4.87
N GLY A 428 -21.22 -5.77 5.17
CA GLY A 428 -19.80 -5.52 4.94
C GLY A 428 -18.92 -6.55 5.66
N ILE A 429 -17.74 -6.82 5.10
CA ILE A 429 -16.76 -7.72 5.69
C ILE A 429 -15.45 -6.96 5.79
N ASP A 430 -15.16 -6.44 6.99
CA ASP A 430 -13.91 -5.75 7.27
C ASP A 430 -12.74 -6.73 7.29
N PHE A 431 -11.56 -6.24 6.92
CA PHE A 431 -10.34 -7.04 6.93
C PHE A 431 -9.12 -6.26 7.42
N ARG A 432 -8.06 -6.99 7.77
CA ARG A 432 -6.72 -6.51 8.13
C ARG A 432 -5.65 -7.31 7.38
N GLU A 433 -4.48 -6.70 7.22
CA GLU A 433 -3.27 -7.30 6.67
C GLU A 433 -2.76 -8.48 7.50
N TYR A 434 -1.97 -9.36 6.88
CA TYR A 434 -1.46 -10.56 7.54
C TYR A 434 -0.51 -10.28 8.70
N SER A 435 0.17 -9.13 8.69
CA SER A 435 1.10 -8.69 9.73
C SER A 435 0.44 -7.93 10.87
N PHE A 436 -0.89 -7.81 10.87
CA PHE A 436 -1.65 -7.01 11.84
C PHE A 436 -1.32 -7.36 13.29
N PHE A 437 -1.19 -8.66 13.61
CA PHE A 437 -0.89 -9.10 14.98
C PHE A 437 0.57 -8.88 15.41
N ASP A 438 1.47 -8.70 14.45
CA ASP A 438 2.88 -8.38 14.69
C ASP A 438 3.09 -6.88 14.91
N ASN A 439 2.07 -6.05 14.64
CA ASN A 439 2.18 -4.60 14.73
C ASN A 439 2.42 -4.15 16.18
N PRO A 440 3.48 -3.35 16.44
CA PRO A 440 3.81 -2.92 17.80
C PRO A 440 2.72 -2.05 18.44
N MET A 441 1.88 -1.38 17.65
CA MET A 441 0.79 -0.52 18.12
C MET A 441 -0.42 -1.31 18.62
N LEU A 442 -0.47 -2.62 18.41
CA LEU A 442 -1.58 -3.46 18.83
C LEU A 442 -1.76 -3.42 20.37
N PRO A 443 -2.93 -3.04 20.90
CA PRO A 443 -3.19 -2.96 22.33
C PRO A 443 -3.05 -4.30 23.05
N GLU A 444 -2.57 -4.25 24.30
CA GLU A 444 -2.38 -5.46 25.13
C GLU A 444 -3.67 -6.26 25.31
N GLY A 445 -4.82 -5.57 25.44
CA GLY A 445 -6.12 -6.22 25.56
C GLY A 445 -6.51 -7.08 24.35
N VAL A 446 -6.00 -6.76 23.15
CA VAL A 446 -6.17 -7.58 21.95
C VAL A 446 -5.14 -8.71 21.92
N LYS A 447 -3.87 -8.40 22.26
CA LYS A 447 -2.77 -9.39 22.33
C LYS A 447 -3.05 -10.55 23.29
N SER A 448 -3.73 -10.30 24.41
CA SER A 448 -3.95 -11.30 25.44
C SER A 448 -5.29 -12.05 25.36
N SER A 449 -6.21 -11.63 24.48
CA SER A 449 -7.59 -12.15 24.43
C SER A 449 -7.84 -13.03 23.21
N TRP A 450 -7.48 -14.31 23.32
CA TRP A 450 -7.53 -15.30 22.24
C TRP A 450 -8.43 -16.49 22.58
N LEU A 451 -9.15 -16.97 21.58
CA LEU A 451 -9.90 -18.22 21.57
C LEU A 451 -9.48 -19.07 20.38
N GLU A 452 -8.93 -20.25 20.63
CA GLU A 452 -8.57 -21.23 19.59
C GLU A 452 -9.77 -22.13 19.27
N VAL A 453 -10.12 -22.24 17.99
CA VAL A 453 -11.16 -23.14 17.47
C VAL A 453 -10.51 -24.35 16.78
N LYS A 454 -10.67 -25.54 17.37
CA LYS A 454 -10.16 -26.80 16.82
C LYS A 454 -11.23 -27.57 16.07
N LEU A 455 -10.96 -27.87 14.81
CA LEU A 455 -11.83 -28.73 14.01
C LEU A 455 -11.70 -30.19 14.44
N ARG A 456 -12.83 -30.92 14.52
CA ARG A 456 -12.87 -32.36 14.81
C ARG A 456 -13.62 -33.14 13.75
N GLU A 457 -13.18 -34.37 13.52
CA GLU A 457 -13.96 -35.37 12.77
C GLU A 457 -15.24 -35.74 13.53
N GLU A 458 -16.31 -36.06 12.80
CA GLU A 458 -17.53 -36.62 13.39
C GLU A 458 -17.26 -38.03 13.93
N GLU A 459 -17.37 -38.17 15.25
CA GLU A 459 -17.37 -39.39 16.07
C GLU A 459 -16.08 -40.25 16.12
N GLY A 460 -15.47 -40.29 17.31
CA GLY A 460 -14.45 -41.31 17.65
C GLY A 460 -13.57 -41.01 18.87
N SER A 461 -13.32 -39.74 19.23
CA SER A 461 -12.47 -39.42 20.40
C SER A 461 -13.26 -38.86 21.59
N ARG A 462 -13.41 -39.71 22.62
CA ARG A 462 -14.15 -39.45 23.87
C ARG A 462 -13.50 -38.44 24.84
N ASN A 463 -12.81 -37.40 24.35
CA ASN A 463 -12.12 -36.48 25.26
C ASN A 463 -12.64 -35.02 25.28
N CYS A 464 -13.56 -34.61 24.38
CA CYS A 464 -14.43 -33.45 24.64
C CYS A 464 -15.74 -33.59 23.87
N SER A 465 -16.88 -33.43 24.53
CA SER A 465 -18.19 -33.26 23.88
C SER A 465 -18.22 -31.94 23.09
N ALA A 466 -18.98 -31.91 21.99
CA ALA A 466 -19.24 -30.67 21.24
C ALA A 466 -19.80 -29.60 22.19
N GLY A 467 -19.23 -28.39 22.15
CA GLY A 467 -19.64 -27.29 23.03
C GLY A 467 -18.97 -27.20 24.41
N ASN A 468 -18.16 -28.19 24.81
CA ASN A 468 -17.37 -28.06 26.04
C ASN A 468 -16.01 -27.40 25.76
N GLN A 469 -15.63 -26.42 26.59
CA GLN A 469 -14.26 -25.90 26.63
C GLN A 469 -13.32 -27.08 26.93
N CYS A 470 -12.48 -27.47 25.97
CA CYS A 470 -11.50 -28.53 26.19
C CYS A 470 -10.43 -28.11 27.18
N LYS A 471 -10.12 -26.80 27.16
CA LYS A 471 -9.23 -26.04 28.04
C LYS A 471 -9.71 -24.58 28.03
N PRO A 472 -9.37 -23.75 29.04
CA PRO A 472 -9.61 -22.31 28.96
C PRO A 472 -9.06 -21.77 27.63
N GLY A 473 -9.89 -21.05 26.88
CA GLY A 473 -9.50 -20.48 25.58
C GLY A 473 -9.48 -21.45 24.39
N VAL A 474 -10.00 -22.69 24.50
CA VAL A 474 -10.09 -23.63 23.35
C VAL A 474 -11.51 -24.19 23.20
N VAL A 475 -12.10 -23.99 22.02
CA VAL A 475 -13.42 -24.52 21.63
C VAL A 475 -13.26 -25.56 20.52
N SER A 476 -14.03 -26.64 20.63
CA SER A 476 -14.08 -27.69 19.61
C SER A 476 -15.26 -27.46 18.68
N LEU A 477 -15.01 -27.48 17.37
CA LEU A 477 -16.01 -27.35 16.32
C LEU A 477 -16.00 -28.61 15.43
N PRO A 478 -17.14 -29.28 15.23
CA PRO A 478 -17.23 -30.35 14.24
C PRO A 478 -16.87 -29.85 12.83
N LYS A 479 -16.17 -30.64 12.04
CA LYS A 479 -16.02 -30.35 10.61
C LYS A 479 -17.40 -30.29 9.93
N ASN A 480 -17.47 -29.52 8.85
CA ASN A 480 -18.68 -29.23 8.09
C ASN A 480 -19.82 -28.68 8.95
N SER A 481 -19.47 -27.85 9.95
CA SER A 481 -20.45 -27.24 10.85
C SER A 481 -21.44 -26.35 10.10
N SER A 482 -22.67 -26.35 10.60
CA SER A 482 -23.75 -25.48 10.10
C SER A 482 -23.61 -24.04 10.59
N GLU A 483 -24.36 -23.15 9.95
CA GLU A 483 -24.49 -21.76 10.39
C GLU A 483 -25.00 -21.68 11.84
N GLU A 484 -26.05 -22.43 12.18
CA GLU A 484 -26.64 -22.45 13.52
C GLU A 484 -25.63 -22.93 14.55
N MET A 485 -24.89 -24.00 14.23
CA MET A 485 -23.89 -24.57 15.13
C MET A 485 -22.73 -23.59 15.38
N LEU A 486 -22.24 -22.92 14.33
CA LEU A 486 -21.20 -21.89 14.45
C LEU A 486 -21.65 -20.73 15.33
N VAL A 487 -22.85 -20.20 15.07
CA VAL A 487 -23.42 -19.09 15.84
C VAL A 487 -23.65 -19.51 17.29
N GLN A 488 -24.26 -20.67 17.52
CA GLN A 488 -24.54 -21.18 18.86
C GLN A 488 -23.26 -21.38 19.68
N LEU A 489 -22.19 -21.92 19.08
CA LEU A 489 -20.94 -22.18 19.78
C LEU A 489 -20.10 -20.92 20.03
N LEU A 490 -20.09 -19.97 19.10
CA LEU A 490 -19.15 -18.84 19.16
C LEU A 490 -19.79 -17.54 19.69
N SER A 491 -21.12 -17.40 19.67
CA SER A 491 -21.80 -16.22 20.24
C SER A 491 -21.53 -16.00 21.74
N PRO A 492 -21.44 -17.05 22.60
CA PRO A 492 -21.05 -16.90 24.01
C PRO A 492 -19.64 -16.30 24.19
N HIS A 493 -18.81 -16.33 23.15
CA HIS A 493 -17.45 -15.79 23.14
C HIS A 493 -17.33 -14.44 22.40
N SER A 494 -18.44 -13.73 22.20
CA SER A 494 -18.47 -12.41 21.54
C SER A 494 -17.53 -11.40 22.21
N GLY A 495 -17.32 -11.48 23.53
CA GLY A 495 -16.38 -10.61 24.27
C GLY A 495 -14.89 -10.90 24.07
N VAL A 496 -14.50 -12.02 23.43
CA VAL A 496 -13.09 -12.33 23.14
C VAL A 496 -12.62 -11.47 21.96
N LYS A 497 -11.41 -10.90 22.04
CA LYS A 497 -10.89 -10.03 20.97
C LYS A 497 -10.47 -10.80 19.73
N VAL A 498 -9.86 -11.98 19.84
CA VAL A 498 -9.40 -12.77 18.70
C VAL A 498 -9.95 -14.20 18.74
N ILE A 499 -10.62 -14.62 17.66
CA ILE A 499 -10.99 -16.03 17.43
C ILE A 499 -10.10 -16.59 16.33
N GLU A 500 -9.24 -17.56 16.66
CA GLU A 500 -8.32 -18.19 15.72
C GLU A 500 -8.77 -19.62 15.40
N PHE A 501 -9.03 -19.90 14.12
CA PHE A 501 -9.30 -21.26 13.66
C PHE A 501 -8.01 -22.02 13.36
N SER A 502 -7.93 -23.26 13.85
CA SER A 502 -6.83 -24.18 13.53
C SER A 502 -6.74 -24.55 12.03
N SER A 503 -7.85 -24.42 11.30
CA SER A 503 -7.97 -24.60 9.85
C SER A 503 -9.31 -24.02 9.39
N MET A 504 -9.37 -23.55 8.13
CA MET A 504 -10.62 -23.18 7.45
C MET A 504 -11.12 -24.26 6.48
N GLN A 505 -10.34 -25.32 6.29
CA GLN A 505 -10.76 -26.48 5.49
C GLN A 505 -11.87 -27.20 6.24
N ASP A 506 -13.02 -27.37 5.58
CA ASP A 506 -14.19 -28.03 6.14
C ASP A 506 -14.70 -27.37 7.43
N ALA A 507 -14.44 -26.08 7.67
CA ALA A 507 -14.90 -25.40 8.89
C ALA A 507 -16.38 -25.02 8.84
N PHE A 508 -16.92 -24.80 7.63
CA PHE A 508 -18.28 -24.32 7.41
C PHE A 508 -18.88 -24.96 6.17
N ARG A 509 -20.05 -25.59 6.32
CA ARG A 509 -20.73 -26.28 5.21
C ARG A 509 -21.43 -25.34 4.23
N GLY A 510 -21.75 -24.11 4.66
CA GLY A 510 -22.55 -23.16 3.89
C GLY A 510 -23.71 -22.58 4.69
N PHE A 511 -24.33 -21.53 4.13
CA PHE A 511 -25.43 -20.81 4.77
C PHE A 511 -26.71 -21.67 4.81
N SER A 512 -27.46 -21.53 5.89
CA SER A 512 -28.71 -22.25 6.14
C SER A 512 -29.81 -21.88 5.14
N SER A 513 -30.67 -22.85 4.77
CA SER A 513 -31.71 -22.73 3.74
C SER A 513 -32.98 -21.96 4.14
N GLU A 514 -33.06 -21.39 5.36
CA GLU A 514 -34.34 -20.91 5.91
C GLU A 514 -34.86 -19.56 5.36
N ALA A 515 -34.14 -18.88 4.45
CA ALA A 515 -34.65 -17.68 3.78
C ALA A 515 -35.29 -18.03 2.41
N ARG A 516 -36.63 -18.07 2.38
CA ARG A 516 -37.51 -18.35 1.22
C ARG A 516 -36.95 -17.86 -0.13
N SER A 517 -36.90 -18.78 -1.08
CA SER A 517 -36.50 -18.55 -2.48
C SER A 517 -37.42 -17.56 -3.20
N LEU A 518 -36.86 -16.50 -3.78
CA LEU A 518 -37.48 -15.80 -4.92
C LEU A 518 -37.18 -16.58 -6.22
N PRO A 519 -38.09 -16.59 -7.21
CA PRO A 519 -37.96 -17.42 -8.41
C PRO A 519 -36.77 -17.02 -9.29
N PRO A 520 -36.24 -17.94 -10.12
CA PRO A 520 -35.12 -17.67 -10.99
C PRO A 520 -35.47 -16.67 -12.10
N ILE A 521 -34.57 -15.72 -12.34
CA ILE A 521 -34.62 -14.86 -13.53
C ILE A 521 -33.95 -15.65 -14.68
N HIS A 522 -34.78 -15.99 -15.66
CA HIS A 522 -34.50 -16.51 -17.01
C HIS A 522 -33.30 -17.47 -17.24
N GLY A 523 -33.65 -18.73 -17.49
CA GLY A 523 -33.16 -19.43 -18.69
C GLY A 523 -31.77 -20.07 -18.65
N ARG A 524 -31.46 -20.88 -17.63
CA ARG A 524 -30.44 -21.95 -17.76
C ARG A 524 -30.81 -23.15 -16.89
N ALA A 525 -30.89 -24.32 -17.50
CA ALA A 525 -31.13 -25.58 -16.80
C ALA A 525 -29.97 -25.85 -15.82
N ILE A 526 -30.29 -25.93 -14.53
CA ILE A 526 -29.35 -26.28 -13.47
C ILE A 526 -29.45 -27.79 -13.28
N HIS A 527 -28.32 -28.50 -13.35
CA HIS A 527 -28.26 -29.91 -13.00
C HIS A 527 -28.75 -30.12 -11.56
N ALA A 528 -29.73 -31.02 -11.43
CA ALA A 528 -30.38 -31.36 -10.17
C ALA A 528 -29.41 -32.07 -9.22
N ARG A 529 -29.00 -31.41 -8.13
CA ARG A 529 -28.62 -32.05 -6.85
C ARG A 529 -28.45 -31.08 -5.67
N ASP A 530 -28.27 -29.78 -5.90
CA ASP A 530 -28.15 -28.80 -4.82
C ASP A 530 -29.37 -27.88 -4.70
N PRO A 531 -29.88 -27.60 -3.48
CA PRO A 531 -30.95 -26.63 -3.28
C PRO A 531 -30.50 -25.22 -3.71
N PRO A 532 -31.42 -24.35 -4.16
CA PRO A 532 -31.08 -22.99 -4.58
C PRO A 532 -30.47 -22.19 -3.41
N PRO A 533 -29.44 -21.36 -3.67
CA PRO A 533 -28.76 -20.60 -2.62
C PRO A 533 -29.73 -19.61 -1.97
N THR A 534 -29.57 -19.44 -0.66
CA THR A 534 -30.39 -18.52 0.12
C THR A 534 -30.15 -17.07 -0.28
N VAL A 535 -31.06 -16.17 0.12
CA VAL A 535 -30.86 -14.73 -0.12
C VAL A 535 -29.53 -14.26 0.48
N ARG A 536 -29.17 -14.74 1.68
CA ARG A 536 -27.89 -14.44 2.35
C ARG A 536 -26.71 -14.97 1.55
N GLU A 537 -26.75 -16.24 1.16
CA GLU A 537 -25.69 -16.84 0.36
C GLU A 537 -25.52 -16.12 -0.97
N ARG A 538 -26.61 -15.84 -1.69
CA ARG A 538 -26.58 -15.14 -2.97
C ARG A 538 -25.91 -13.77 -2.85
N ARG A 539 -26.24 -13.01 -1.81
CA ARG A 539 -25.63 -11.71 -1.47
C ARG A 539 -24.13 -11.85 -1.18
N PHE A 540 -23.76 -12.79 -0.30
CA PHE A 540 -22.36 -13.08 0.01
C PHE A 540 -21.57 -13.47 -1.25
N ARG A 541 -22.11 -14.38 -2.07
CA ARG A 541 -21.51 -14.82 -3.35
C ARG A 541 -21.31 -13.65 -4.31
N LYS A 542 -22.30 -12.76 -4.46
CA LYS A 542 -22.18 -11.54 -5.26
C LYS A 542 -21.03 -10.64 -4.77
N ARG A 543 -20.88 -10.49 -3.45
CA ARG A 543 -19.82 -9.69 -2.84
C ARG A 543 -18.44 -10.29 -3.12
N VAL A 544 -18.20 -11.52 -2.70
CA VAL A 544 -16.84 -12.11 -2.76
C VAL A 544 -16.38 -12.45 -4.18
N LYS A 545 -17.29 -12.55 -5.16
CA LYS A 545 -16.92 -12.63 -6.58
C LYS A 545 -16.19 -11.39 -7.08
N ARG A 546 -16.47 -10.21 -6.51
CA ARG A 546 -15.80 -8.96 -6.85
C ARG A 546 -14.47 -8.76 -6.10
N TYR A 547 -14.16 -9.63 -5.13
CA TYR A 547 -12.97 -9.48 -4.30
C TYR A 547 -11.71 -10.02 -4.95
N VAL A 548 -11.83 -10.80 -6.01
CA VAL A 548 -10.68 -11.42 -6.69
C VAL A 548 -10.38 -10.69 -7.99
N GLY A 549 -9.10 -10.56 -8.29
CA GLY A 549 -8.62 -9.75 -9.39
C GLY A 549 -8.21 -10.53 -10.62
N ILE A 550 -7.38 -9.87 -11.41
CA ILE A 550 -6.69 -10.47 -12.55
C ILE A 550 -5.26 -10.85 -12.20
N TRP A 551 -4.83 -12.02 -12.65
CA TRP A 551 -3.42 -12.31 -12.86
C TRP A 551 -3.04 -11.87 -14.27
N CYS A 552 -2.01 -11.03 -14.38
CA CYS A 552 -1.56 -10.49 -15.67
C CYS A 552 -0.72 -11.50 -16.46
N CYS A 553 -0.43 -11.12 -17.70
CA CYS A 553 -0.83 -11.91 -18.85
C CYS A 553 0.18 -12.93 -19.31
N ARG A 554 -0.32 -13.90 -20.08
CA ARG A 554 0.52 -14.64 -21.02
C ARG A 554 1.13 -13.69 -22.05
N GLU A 555 2.41 -13.86 -22.31
CA GLU A 555 3.14 -13.10 -23.32
C GLU A 555 2.51 -13.27 -24.72
N ASN A 556 2.62 -12.21 -25.54
CA ASN A 556 2.24 -12.21 -26.95
C ASN A 556 0.75 -12.49 -27.24
N LEU A 557 -0.14 -12.34 -26.26
CA LEU A 557 -1.59 -12.41 -26.46
C LEU A 557 -2.23 -11.02 -26.35
N LYS A 558 -3.15 -10.72 -27.29
CA LYS A 558 -3.97 -9.49 -27.27
C LYS A 558 -4.93 -9.48 -26.06
N VAL A 559 -5.54 -10.62 -25.76
CA VAL A 559 -6.32 -10.88 -24.54
C VAL A 559 -5.57 -11.96 -23.76
N GLY A 560 -4.71 -11.53 -22.83
CA GLY A 560 -3.80 -12.43 -22.11
C GLY A 560 -4.08 -12.59 -20.62
N HIS A 561 -5.03 -11.84 -20.06
CA HIS A 561 -5.30 -11.80 -18.63
C HIS A 561 -6.03 -13.07 -18.18
N ILE A 562 -5.58 -13.67 -17.08
CA ILE A 562 -6.27 -14.79 -16.46
C ILE A 562 -6.94 -14.28 -15.18
N PHE A 563 -8.23 -14.48 -15.05
CA PHE A 563 -8.99 -14.00 -13.89
C PHE A 563 -8.98 -15.04 -12.78
N TYR A 564 -8.74 -14.60 -11.55
CA TYR A 564 -9.02 -15.45 -10.39
C TYR A 564 -10.53 -15.63 -10.26
N ASP A 565 -10.94 -16.80 -9.78
CA ASP A 565 -12.34 -17.12 -9.60
C ASP A 565 -12.57 -17.68 -8.20
N MET A 566 -13.22 -16.89 -7.35
CA MET A 566 -13.54 -17.26 -5.97
C MET A 566 -14.30 -18.59 -5.88
N TYR A 567 -14.99 -19.03 -6.94
CA TYR A 567 -15.76 -20.28 -7.02
C TYR A 567 -15.26 -21.24 -8.11
N TRP A 568 -13.97 -21.22 -8.42
CA TRP A 568 -13.33 -22.15 -9.36
C TRP A 568 -13.64 -23.63 -9.08
N ASP A 569 -13.78 -24.00 -7.80
CA ASP A 569 -13.98 -25.39 -7.35
C ASP A 569 -15.38 -25.92 -7.60
N GLU A 570 -16.34 -25.04 -7.91
CA GLU A 570 -17.71 -25.40 -8.30
C GLU A 570 -17.88 -25.50 -9.82
N LYS A 571 -16.81 -25.27 -10.61
CA LYS A 571 -16.85 -25.25 -12.07
C LYS A 571 -16.12 -26.47 -12.64
N PRO A 572 -16.83 -27.50 -13.11
CA PRO A 572 -16.22 -28.67 -13.71
C PRO A 572 -15.32 -28.29 -14.90
N GLY A 573 -14.07 -28.76 -14.87
CA GLY A 573 -13.11 -28.51 -15.94
C GLY A 573 -12.55 -27.08 -16.00
N TRP A 574 -12.72 -26.28 -14.94
CA TRP A 574 -12.12 -24.95 -14.87
C TRP A 574 -10.60 -25.01 -15.08
N LYS A 575 -10.07 -24.06 -15.86
CA LYS A 575 -8.65 -23.91 -16.15
C LYS A 575 -8.23 -22.44 -16.06
N PRO A 576 -6.98 -22.16 -15.67
CA PRO A 576 -6.42 -20.81 -15.71
C PRO A 576 -6.04 -20.44 -17.15
N GLU A 577 -7.04 -20.10 -17.95
CA GLU A 577 -6.87 -19.68 -19.35
C GLU A 577 -7.46 -18.26 -19.53
N PRO A 578 -6.86 -17.42 -20.39
CA PRO A 578 -7.46 -16.14 -20.74
C PRO A 578 -8.85 -16.33 -21.36
N PRO A 579 -9.77 -15.36 -21.20
CA PRO A 579 -11.06 -15.40 -21.86
C PRO A 579 -10.89 -15.45 -23.38
N ARG A 580 -11.85 -16.09 -24.08
CA ARG A 580 -11.77 -16.28 -25.53
C ARG A 580 -12.06 -14.99 -26.29
N THR A 581 -12.93 -14.15 -25.73
CA THR A 581 -13.32 -12.85 -26.28
C THR A 581 -13.29 -11.78 -25.18
N GLU A 582 -13.26 -10.50 -25.57
CA GLU A 582 -13.37 -9.39 -24.61
C GLU A 582 -14.73 -9.35 -23.89
N GLU A 583 -15.77 -9.95 -24.49
CA GLU A 583 -17.11 -10.10 -23.90
C GLU A 583 -17.16 -11.13 -22.76
N ASP A 584 -16.20 -12.06 -22.73
CA ASP A 584 -16.08 -13.08 -21.67
C ASP A 584 -15.37 -12.55 -20.41
N HIS A 585 -15.04 -11.25 -20.37
CA HIS A 585 -14.44 -10.62 -19.20
C HIS A 585 -15.45 -10.66 -18.03
N PRO A 586 -15.06 -11.17 -16.84
CA PRO A 586 -15.90 -10.99 -15.66
C PRO A 586 -16.05 -9.50 -15.36
N PRO A 587 -17.25 -9.08 -14.90
CA PRO A 587 -17.61 -7.68 -14.68
C PRO A 587 -16.85 -7.01 -13.53
#